data_AF-A0A376U2Z4-F1
#
_entry.id   AF-A0A376U2Z4-F1
#
_cell.length_a   1.000
_cell.length_b   1.000
_cell.length_c   1.000
_cell.angle_alpha   90.00
_cell.angle_beta   90.00
_cell.angle_gamma   90.00
#
_symmetry.space_group_name_H-M   'P 1'
#
loop_
_entity.id
_entity.type
_entity.pdbx_description
1 polymer ?
#
loop_
_entity_poly.entity_id
_entity_poly.type
_entity_poly.pdbx_seq_one_letter_code
_entity_poly.pdbx_strand_id
1 'polypeptide(L)'
;MVTEEIGVNHVLQDAGIQVIETDLGEYILQLDQDPPSHVVVPAIHKDRHQIRRVLHERLGYEGRKRLSDDLIHPAKNPRRFPQC
;
A
#
# COMPACT_ATOMS: atom_id res chain seq x y z
N MET A 1 14.76 -3.51 4.90
CA MET A 1 15.58 -4.66 5.34
C MET A 1 17.04 -4.27 5.24
N VAL A 2 17.96 -5.00 5.89
CA VAL A 2 19.41 -4.70 5.79
C VAL A 2 19.87 -4.63 4.32
N THR A 3 19.29 -5.47 3.45
CA THR A 3 19.55 -5.47 2.00
C THR A 3 19.25 -4.14 1.30
N GLU A 4 18.24 -3.41 1.75
CA GLU A 4 17.93 -2.04 1.29
C GLU A 4 18.99 -1.06 1.81
N GLU A 5 19.33 -1.12 3.11
CA GLU A 5 20.28 -0.19 3.75
C GLU A 5 21.68 -0.23 3.12
N ILE A 6 22.13 -1.41 2.68
CA ILE A 6 23.43 -1.57 2.01
C ILE A 6 23.33 -1.54 0.48
N GLY A 7 22.15 -1.21 -0.08
CA GLY A 7 21.95 -1.04 -1.52
C GLY A 7 22.01 -2.32 -2.36
N VAL A 8 21.93 -3.50 -1.73
CA VAL A 8 21.94 -4.80 -2.44
C VAL A 8 20.71 -4.92 -3.33
N ASN A 9 19.57 -4.40 -2.90
CA ASN A 9 18.34 -4.41 -3.69
C ASN A 9 18.51 -3.74 -5.06
N HIS A 10 19.16 -2.57 -5.11
CA HIS A 10 19.41 -1.84 -6.36
C HIS A 10 20.34 -2.62 -7.30
N VAL A 11 21.43 -3.19 -6.78
CA VAL A 11 22.37 -3.99 -7.59
C VAL A 11 21.68 -5.20 -8.21
N LEU A 12 20.80 -5.88 -7.45
CA LEU A 12 20.04 -7.01 -7.95
C LEU A 12 19.02 -6.58 -9.02
N GLN A 13 18.32 -5.46 -8.80
CA GLN A 13 17.38 -4.89 -9.78
C GLN A 13 18.09 -4.49 -11.09
N ASP A 14 19.27 -3.86 -11.01
CA ASP A 14 20.09 -3.49 -12.18
C ASP A 14 20.57 -4.74 -12.96
N ALA A 15 20.77 -5.86 -12.27
CA ALA A 15 21.08 -7.15 -12.87
C ALA A 15 19.84 -7.86 -13.49
N GLY A 16 18.67 -7.22 -13.48
CA GLY A 16 17.42 -7.78 -14.00
C GLY A 16 16.76 -8.81 -13.06
N ILE A 17 17.20 -8.88 -11.80
CA ILE A 17 16.62 -9.78 -10.80
C ILE A 17 15.46 -9.06 -10.12
N GLN A 18 14.31 -9.73 -10.09
CA GLN A 18 13.15 -9.23 -9.36
C GLN A 18 13.40 -9.34 -7.84
N VAL A 19 13.42 -8.19 -7.16
CA VAL A 19 13.49 -8.10 -5.71
C VAL A 19 12.11 -7.73 -5.18
N ILE A 20 11.62 -8.46 -4.18
CA ILE A 20 10.33 -8.20 -3.54
C ILE A 20 10.57 -8.17 -2.02
N GLU A 21 10.21 -7.07 -1.38
CA GLU A 21 10.28 -6.95 0.06
C GLU A 21 9.21 -7.80 0.76
N THR A 22 9.60 -8.44 1.87
CA THR A 22 8.70 -9.30 2.66
C THR A 22 8.13 -8.59 3.87
N ASP A 23 8.80 -7.56 4.37
CA ASP A 23 8.24 -6.65 5.36
C ASP A 23 7.15 -5.79 4.71
N LEU A 24 5.95 -5.74 5.31
CA LEU A 24 4.82 -5.02 4.72
C LEU A 24 5.09 -3.51 4.59
N GLY A 25 5.76 -2.92 5.58
CA GLY A 25 6.08 -1.50 5.56
C GLY A 25 7.01 -1.16 4.41
N GLU A 26 8.08 -1.96 4.24
CA GLU A 26 8.99 -1.79 3.10
C GLU A 26 8.37 -2.17 1.77
N TYR A 27 7.50 -3.17 1.72
CA TYR A 27 6.78 -3.50 0.50
C TYR A 27 5.86 -2.35 0.04
N ILE A 28 5.15 -1.70 0.97
CA ILE A 28 4.34 -0.52 0.66
C ILE A 28 5.22 0.61 0.11
N LEU A 29 6.39 0.82 0.71
CA LEU A 29 7.37 1.81 0.26
C LEU A 29 7.95 1.47 -1.13
N GLN A 30 8.24 0.19 -1.38
CA GLN A 30 8.69 -0.32 -2.67
C GLN A 30 7.64 -0.05 -3.76
N LEU A 31 6.35 -0.25 -3.45
CA LEU A 31 5.25 0.05 -4.36
C LEU A 31 5.09 1.56 -4.64
N ASP A 32 5.34 2.40 -3.63
CA ASP A 32 5.24 3.87 -3.73
C ASP A 32 6.53 4.54 -4.22
N GLN A 33 7.62 3.76 -4.42
CA GLN A 33 8.96 4.26 -4.75
C GLN A 33 9.46 5.32 -3.76
N ASP A 34 9.24 5.06 -2.47
CA ASP A 34 9.53 5.98 -1.36
C ASP A 34 10.55 5.36 -0.41
N PRO A 35 11.60 6.06 0.04
CA PRO A 35 12.59 5.48 0.95
C PRO A 35 12.06 5.20 2.37
N PRO A 36 12.69 4.28 3.12
CA PRO A 36 12.41 4.06 4.53
C PRO A 36 12.84 5.26 5.38
N SER A 37 12.00 5.61 6.35
CA SER A 37 12.23 6.74 7.27
C SER A 37 12.77 6.34 8.64
N HIS A 38 12.63 5.07 9.01
CA HIS A 38 13.03 4.57 10.32
C HIS A 38 13.39 3.08 10.25
N VAL A 39 14.52 2.70 10.83
CA VAL A 39 15.10 1.35 10.71
C VAL A 39 14.16 0.22 11.14
N VAL A 40 13.38 0.40 12.21
CA VAL A 40 12.43 -0.62 12.72
C VAL A 40 11.01 -0.48 12.13
N VAL A 41 10.61 0.73 11.74
CA VAL A 41 9.23 1.04 11.35
C VAL A 41 9.30 1.87 10.07
N PRO A 42 9.61 1.25 8.94
CA PRO A 42 10.13 1.93 7.75
C PRO A 42 9.17 3.00 7.23
N ALA A 43 7.86 2.70 7.23
CA ALA A 43 6.80 3.58 6.73
C ALA A 43 6.14 4.46 7.83
N ILE A 44 6.80 4.73 8.96
CA ILE A 44 6.18 5.49 10.08
C ILE A 44 5.70 6.90 9.71
N HIS A 45 6.28 7.49 8.66
CA HIS A 45 5.90 8.80 8.14
C HIS A 45 4.61 8.77 7.28
N LYS A 46 4.06 7.59 6.96
CA LYS A 46 2.82 7.45 6.20
C LYS A 46 1.63 7.19 7.10
N ASP A 47 0.55 7.91 6.87
CA ASP A 47 -0.74 7.66 7.51
C ASP A 47 -1.52 6.53 6.82
N ARG A 48 -2.60 6.08 7.48
CA ARG A 48 -3.45 4.98 7.00
C ARG A 48 -4.15 5.29 5.66
N HIS A 49 -4.42 6.56 5.36
CA HIS A 49 -5.10 6.97 4.14
C HIS A 49 -4.12 6.94 2.96
N GLN A 50 -2.89 7.37 3.18
CA GLN A 50 -1.79 7.25 2.22
C GLN A 50 -1.49 5.77 1.91
N ILE A 51 -1.37 4.93 2.94
CA ILE A 51 -1.17 3.49 2.76
C ILE A 51 -2.33 2.87 1.96
N ARG A 52 -3.58 3.18 2.32
CA ARG A 52 -4.76 2.69 1.59
C ARG A 52 -4.73 3.12 0.12
N ARG A 53 -4.34 4.36 -0.16
CA ARG A 53 -4.24 4.89 -1.52
C ARG A 53 -3.23 4.08 -2.34
N VAL A 54 -2.02 3.85 -1.80
CA VAL A 54 -0.98 3.04 -2.47
C VAL A 54 -1.49 1.64 -2.77
N LEU A 55 -2.10 0.97 -1.80
CA LEU A 55 -2.64 -0.39 -1.98
C LEU A 55 -3.78 -0.42 -3.02
N HIS A 56 -4.65 0.58 -3.03
CA HIS A 56 -5.72 0.70 -4.02
C HIS A 56 -5.15 0.91 -5.43
N GLU A 57 -4.25 1.90 -5.59
CA GLU A 57 -3.69 2.28 -6.90
C GLU A 57 -2.78 1.20 -7.49
N ARG A 58 -2.01 0.49 -6.67
CA ARG A 58 -1.01 -0.48 -7.13
C ARG A 58 -1.51 -1.92 -7.17
N LEU A 59 -2.41 -2.30 -6.26
CA LEU A 59 -2.87 -3.68 -6.09
C LEU A 59 -4.39 -3.84 -6.28
N GLY A 60 -5.14 -2.77 -6.53
CA GLY A 60 -6.61 -2.84 -6.63
C GLY A 60 -7.29 -3.13 -5.30
N TYR A 61 -6.65 -2.80 -4.17
CA TYR A 61 -7.22 -3.04 -2.84
C TYR A 61 -8.32 -2.02 -2.49
N GLU A 62 -9.57 -2.46 -2.51
CA GLU A 62 -10.76 -1.65 -2.17
C GLU A 62 -10.93 -1.40 -0.66
N GLY A 63 -10.17 -2.12 0.18
CA GLY A 63 -10.36 -2.10 1.62
C GLY A 63 -11.55 -2.95 2.09
N ARG A 64 -11.59 -3.24 3.39
CA ARG A 64 -12.84 -3.66 4.03
C ARG A 64 -13.65 -2.42 4.39
N LYS A 65 -14.92 -2.39 3.96
CA LYS A 65 -15.92 -1.52 4.58
C LYS A 65 -15.99 -1.84 6.06
N ARG A 66 -15.71 -0.85 6.92
CA ARG A 66 -16.06 -0.96 8.33
C ARG A 66 -17.58 -0.80 8.39
N LEU A 67 -18.28 -1.68 9.09
CA LEU A 67 -19.75 -1.58 9.26
C LEU A 67 -20.19 -0.20 9.80
N SER A 68 -19.33 0.50 10.53
CA SER A 68 -19.54 1.88 11.00
C SER A 68 -19.45 2.94 9.91
N ASP A 69 -18.72 2.70 8.83
CA ASP A 69 -18.47 3.71 7.79
C ASP A 69 -19.72 3.91 6.91
N ASP A 70 -20.54 2.87 6.74
CA ASP A 70 -21.84 2.94 6.06
C ASP A 70 -22.89 3.75 6.86
N LEU A 71 -22.71 3.89 8.18
CA LEU A 71 -23.59 4.71 9.03
C LEU A 71 -23.19 6.20 9.05
N ILE A 72 -21.91 6.50 8.82
CA ILE A 72 -21.38 7.88 8.87
C ILE A 72 -21.32 8.50 7.46
N HIS A 73 -21.14 7.69 6.42
CA HIS A 73 -21.16 8.13 5.03
C HIS A 73 -22.12 7.24 4.23
N PRO A 74 -23.41 7.61 4.12
CA PRO A 74 -24.34 6.85 3.29
C PRO A 74 -23.79 6.82 1.86
N ALA A 75 -23.62 5.62 1.34
CA ALA A 75 -23.08 5.39 0.01
C ALA A 75 -23.85 6.23 -1.03
N LYS A 76 -23.19 7.25 -1.59
CA LYS A 76 -23.66 7.93 -2.81
C LYS A 76 -23.41 7.01 -3.99
N ASN A 77 -24.22 5.96 -4.14
CA ASN A 77 -24.33 5.28 -5.43
C ASN A 77 -25.74 4.72 -5.64
N PRO A 78 -26.55 5.37 -6.50
CA PRO A 78 -27.88 4.91 -6.85
C PRO A 78 -27.76 3.79 -7.90
N ARG A 79 -27.37 2.58 -7.48
CA ARG A 79 -27.52 1.42 -8.36
C ARG A 79 -29.01 1.06 -8.45
N ARG A 80 -29.61 1.54 -9.54
CA ARG A 80 -30.85 1.06 -10.19
C ARG A 80 -31.24 -0.35 -9.74
N PHE A 81 -32.32 -0.45 -8.99
CA PHE A 81 -33.11 -1.67 -8.95
C PHE A 81 -33.83 -1.81 -10.30
N PRO A 82 -33.75 -2.96 -10.99
CA PRO A 82 -34.70 -3.24 -12.05
C PRO A 82 -36.07 -3.45 -11.40
N GLN A 83 -37.07 -2.71 -11.87
CA GLN A 83 -38.46 -2.94 -11.53
C GLN A 83 -38.89 -4.31 -12.07
N CYS A 84 -39.26 -5.21 -11.18
CA CYS A 84 -40.32 -6.22 -11.34
C CYS A 84 -40.80 -6.59 -9.95
#